data_AF-A0A5C5ZNW8-F1
#
_entry.id   AF-A0A5C5ZNW8-F1
#
_cell.length_a   1.000
_cell.length_b   1.000
_cell.length_c   1.000
_cell.angle_alpha   90.00
_cell.angle_beta   90.00
_cell.angle_gamma   90.00
#
_symmetry.space_group_name_H-M   'P 1'
#
loop_
_entity.id
_entity.type
_entity.pdbx_description
1 polymer ?
#
loop_
_entity_poly.entity_id
_entity_poly.type
_entity_poly.pdbx_seq_one_letter_code
_entity_poly.pdbx_strand_id
1 'polypeptide(L)'
;MRKISGVRQSWANALFERLLAWTSSRCEEVSNETWLFHERVVEMVDGWTVTMADTDENQEAYPQMASQKPGCGYPIARMVGVFSLATGALNRMAIGPYKGKQTGETSPLRSILYSILRGRILLADRHYASFWLLAAGEMRGIDLVARVHHLRQVDFRRGLKQGHRDQLVVYQKTATTKWMSESEYATLPEHIFVRHLLSSDN
;
A
#
# COMPACT_ATOMS: atom_id res chain seq x y z
N MET A 1 -11.72 -26.77 -23.33
CA MET A 1 -11.42 -25.53 -22.56
C MET A 1 -12.42 -24.46 -22.97
N ARG A 2 -13.33 -24.03 -22.08
CA ARG A 2 -14.28 -22.95 -22.38
C ARG A 2 -13.57 -21.61 -22.21
N LYS A 3 -13.49 -20.81 -23.28
CA LYS A 3 -13.11 -19.39 -23.21
C LYS A 3 -14.08 -18.71 -22.25
N ILE A 4 -13.59 -18.26 -21.10
CA ILE A 4 -14.35 -17.38 -20.22
C ILE A 4 -14.19 -15.98 -20.80
N SER A 5 -15.28 -15.39 -21.27
CA SER A 5 -15.29 -14.04 -21.83
C SER A 5 -15.04 -12.99 -20.74
N GLY A 6 -14.34 -11.89 -21.08
CA GLY A 6 -13.93 -10.83 -20.16
C GLY A 6 -15.05 -10.17 -19.33
N VAL A 7 -16.32 -10.33 -19.73
CA VAL A 7 -17.48 -9.89 -18.93
C VAL A 7 -17.67 -10.78 -17.69
N ARG A 8 -17.48 -12.10 -17.76
CA ARG A 8 -17.62 -12.96 -16.56
C ARG A 8 -16.52 -12.73 -15.52
N GLN A 9 -15.35 -12.31 -15.97
CA GLN A 9 -14.18 -12.08 -15.10
C GLN A 9 -14.33 -10.79 -14.29
N SER A 10 -14.95 -9.75 -14.84
CA SER A 10 -15.22 -8.50 -14.12
C SER A 10 -16.28 -8.67 -13.02
N TRP A 11 -17.35 -9.43 -13.26
CA TRP A 11 -18.36 -9.72 -12.24
C TRP A 11 -17.82 -10.61 -11.11
N ALA A 12 -16.96 -11.58 -11.43
CA ALA A 12 -16.31 -12.41 -10.42
C ALA A 12 -15.38 -11.58 -9.52
N ASN A 13 -14.61 -10.65 -10.09
CA ASN A 13 -13.75 -9.75 -9.32
C ASN A 13 -14.55 -8.80 -8.44
N ALA A 14 -15.60 -8.17 -8.99
CA ALA A 14 -16.47 -7.29 -8.21
C ALA A 14 -17.19 -8.03 -7.08
N LEU A 15 -17.62 -9.28 -7.31
CA LEU A 15 -18.19 -10.12 -6.27
C LEU A 15 -17.16 -10.45 -5.19
N PHE A 16 -15.94 -10.83 -5.58
CA PHE A 16 -14.86 -11.15 -4.65
C PHE A 16 -14.49 -9.93 -3.78
N GLU A 17 -14.34 -8.74 -4.37
CA GLU A 17 -14.11 -7.50 -3.65
C GLU A 17 -15.23 -7.19 -2.66
N ARG A 18 -16.49 -7.38 -3.06
CA ARG A 18 -17.65 -7.20 -2.17
C ARG A 18 -17.68 -8.21 -1.03
N LEU A 19 -17.33 -9.47 -1.29
CA LEU A 19 -17.28 -10.51 -0.26
C LEU A 19 -16.16 -10.24 0.73
N LEU A 20 -14.97 -9.87 0.26
CA LEU A 20 -13.86 -9.45 1.13
C LEU A 20 -14.27 -8.27 2.02
N ALA A 21 -14.84 -7.22 1.41
CA ALA A 21 -15.33 -6.07 2.14
C ALA A 21 -16.35 -6.45 3.22
N TRP A 22 -17.34 -7.28 2.84
CA TRP A 22 -18.39 -7.71 3.75
C TRP A 22 -17.84 -8.57 4.91
N THR A 23 -16.99 -9.55 4.61
CA THR A 23 -16.36 -10.39 5.64
C THR A 23 -15.51 -9.56 6.58
N SER A 24 -14.70 -8.63 6.06
CA SER A 24 -13.90 -7.73 6.89
C SER A 24 -14.77 -6.87 7.81
N SER A 25 -15.85 -6.29 7.30
CA SER A 25 -16.79 -5.51 8.13
C SER A 25 -17.45 -6.36 9.21
N ARG A 26 -17.82 -7.61 8.91
CA ARG A 26 -18.36 -8.54 9.91
C ARG A 26 -17.35 -8.89 10.99
N CYS A 27 -16.08 -9.10 10.62
CA CYS A 27 -15.02 -9.32 11.59
C CYS A 27 -14.78 -8.10 12.48
N GLU A 28 -14.80 -6.89 11.91
CA GLU A 28 -14.63 -5.64 12.68
C GLU A 28 -15.80 -5.42 13.67
N GLU A 29 -17.04 -5.68 13.28
CA GLU A 29 -18.21 -5.49 14.16
C GLU A 29 -18.22 -6.38 15.40
N VAL A 30 -17.62 -7.55 15.33
CA VAL A 30 -17.50 -8.49 16.46
C VAL A 30 -16.13 -8.42 17.13
N SER A 31 -15.27 -7.48 16.71
CA SER A 31 -13.94 -7.31 17.29
C SER A 31 -14.00 -6.66 18.66
N ASN A 32 -13.09 -7.04 19.55
CA ASN A 32 -13.02 -6.49 20.89
C ASN A 32 -12.34 -5.11 20.85
N GLU A 33 -12.93 -4.09 21.48
CA GLU A 33 -12.36 -2.74 21.56
C GLU A 33 -10.95 -2.72 22.17
N THR A 34 -10.61 -3.69 23.02
CA THR A 34 -9.27 -3.85 23.60
C THR A 34 -8.18 -4.17 22.57
N TRP A 35 -8.55 -4.57 21.35
CA TRP A 35 -7.61 -4.81 20.24
C TRP A 35 -7.31 -3.55 19.43
N LEU A 36 -8.04 -2.45 19.68
CA LEU A 36 -7.77 -1.16 19.04
C LEU A 36 -6.56 -0.49 19.67
N PHE A 37 -5.76 0.17 18.84
CA PHE A 37 -4.62 0.94 19.32
C PHE A 37 -5.07 2.34 19.71
N HIS A 38 -5.12 2.63 21.01
CA HIS A 38 -5.65 3.90 21.53
C HIS A 38 -7.01 4.25 20.90
N GLU A 39 -7.97 3.33 20.96
CA GLU A 39 -9.33 3.50 20.40
C GLU A 39 -9.38 3.65 18.86
N ARG A 40 -8.27 3.37 18.17
CA ARG A 40 -8.18 3.48 16.72
C ARG A 40 -7.96 2.14 16.03
N VAL A 41 -8.61 1.99 14.89
CA VAL A 41 -8.40 0.87 13.98
C VAL A 41 -7.06 1.02 13.29
N VAL A 42 -6.24 -0.03 13.39
CA VAL A 42 -4.99 -0.16 12.64
C VAL A 42 -5.21 -1.13 11.49
N GLU A 43 -4.87 -0.68 10.29
CA GLU A 43 -4.85 -1.49 9.08
C GLU A 43 -3.41 -1.69 8.64
N MET A 44 -3.06 -2.90 8.22
CA MET A 44 -1.76 -3.24 7.67
C MET A 44 -1.82 -3.28 6.15
N VAL A 45 -0.80 -2.77 5.48
CA VAL A 45 -0.60 -3.01 4.04
C VAL A 45 0.58 -3.93 3.80
N ASP A 46 0.37 -4.93 2.96
CA ASP A 46 1.44 -5.82 2.48
C ASP A 46 1.26 -6.16 0.99
N GLY A 47 2.37 -6.47 0.33
CA GLY A 47 2.43 -6.79 -1.09
C GLY A 47 3.03 -8.17 -1.35
N TRP A 48 2.41 -8.92 -2.25
CA TRP A 48 2.91 -10.23 -2.68
C TRP A 48 2.77 -10.41 -4.19
N THR A 49 3.34 -11.49 -4.71
CA THR A 49 3.23 -11.84 -6.14
C THR A 49 2.59 -13.20 -6.31
N VAL A 50 1.81 -13.35 -7.37
CA VAL A 50 1.20 -14.62 -7.77
C VAL A 50 1.53 -14.92 -9.23
N THR A 51 1.71 -16.20 -9.55
CA THR A 51 1.79 -16.67 -10.93
C THR A 51 0.40 -16.86 -11.50
N MET A 52 0.17 -16.38 -12.73
CA MET A 52 -1.09 -16.57 -13.44
C MET A 52 -0.99 -17.74 -14.42
N ALA A 53 -2.14 -18.19 -14.92
CA ALA A 53 -2.17 -19.19 -15.99
C ALA A 53 -1.45 -18.65 -17.24
N ASP A 54 -0.64 -19.49 -17.87
CA ASP A 54 0.14 -19.13 -19.07
C ASP A 54 -0.77 -19.06 -20.31
N THR A 55 -1.31 -17.86 -20.54
CA THR A 55 -2.14 -17.52 -21.70
C THR A 55 -1.62 -16.23 -22.32
N ASP A 56 -1.81 -16.04 -23.63
CA ASP A 56 -1.37 -14.82 -24.31
C ASP A 56 -1.95 -13.55 -23.66
N GLU A 57 -3.22 -13.60 -23.25
CA GLU A 57 -3.91 -12.51 -22.54
C GLU A 57 -3.22 -12.17 -21.20
N ASN A 58 -2.85 -13.19 -20.41
CA ASN A 58 -2.14 -12.96 -19.16
C ASN A 58 -0.69 -12.54 -19.38
N GLN A 59 0.00 -13.03 -20.41
CA GLN A 59 1.35 -12.59 -20.75
C GLN A 59 1.38 -11.13 -21.20
N GLU A 60 0.33 -10.67 -21.88
CA GLU A 60 0.17 -9.26 -22.25
C GLU A 60 -0.13 -8.39 -21.01
N ALA A 61 -1.09 -8.79 -20.18
CA ALA A 61 -1.52 -8.01 -19.00
C ALA A 61 -0.55 -8.09 -17.80
N TYR A 62 0.11 -9.23 -17.61
CA TYR A 62 0.94 -9.57 -16.45
C TYR A 62 2.27 -10.22 -16.88
N PRO A 63 3.10 -9.55 -17.69
CA PRO A 63 4.25 -10.17 -18.34
C PRO A 63 5.23 -10.81 -17.34
N GLN A 64 5.81 -11.94 -17.74
CA GLN A 64 6.88 -12.64 -17.03
C GLN A 64 8.10 -11.77 -16.69
N MET A 65 8.97 -12.26 -15.80
CA MET A 65 10.20 -11.56 -15.39
C MET A 65 11.12 -11.29 -16.59
N ALA A 66 11.73 -10.11 -16.63
CA ALA A 66 12.63 -9.72 -17.72
C ALA A 66 13.92 -10.56 -17.80
N SER A 67 14.33 -11.18 -16.69
CA SER A 67 15.45 -12.13 -16.65
C SER A 67 15.13 -13.47 -17.32
N GLN A 68 13.85 -13.78 -17.54
CA GLN A 68 13.41 -14.99 -18.22
C GLN A 68 13.23 -14.72 -19.71
N LYS A 69 13.71 -15.64 -20.55
CA LYS A 69 13.49 -15.56 -22.00
C LYS A 69 11.98 -15.63 -22.30
N PRO A 70 11.49 -14.92 -23.34
CA PRO A 70 10.07 -15.01 -23.73
C PRO A 70 9.63 -16.47 -23.88
N GLY A 71 8.52 -16.84 -23.23
CA GLY A 71 7.99 -18.21 -23.24
C GLY A 71 8.68 -19.18 -22.27
N CYS A 72 9.67 -18.73 -21.49
CA CYS A 72 10.33 -19.52 -20.45
C CYS A 72 9.91 -19.14 -19.02
N GLY A 73 8.93 -18.24 -18.88
CA GLY A 73 8.43 -17.76 -17.59
C GLY A 73 6.91 -17.66 -17.58
N TYR A 74 6.33 -17.82 -16.39
CA TYR A 74 4.89 -17.63 -16.20
C TYR A 74 4.56 -16.14 -16.08
N PRO A 75 3.34 -15.72 -16.46
CA PRO A 75 2.87 -14.38 -16.15
C PRO A 75 2.82 -14.15 -14.63
N ILE A 76 3.18 -12.95 -14.18
CA ILE A 76 3.27 -12.60 -12.75
C ILE A 76 2.43 -11.35 -12.48
N ALA A 77 1.47 -11.49 -11.56
CA ALA A 77 0.71 -10.38 -11.03
C ALA A 77 1.27 -9.96 -9.66
N ARG A 78 1.30 -8.65 -9.40
CA ARG A 78 1.56 -8.09 -8.08
C ARG A 78 0.23 -7.80 -7.41
N MET A 79 0.11 -8.21 -6.15
CA MET A 79 -1.05 -7.97 -5.32
C MET A 79 -0.63 -7.11 -4.14
N VAL A 80 -1.51 -6.20 -3.74
CA VAL A 80 -1.39 -5.45 -2.49
C VAL A 80 -2.69 -5.61 -1.73
N GLY A 81 -2.59 -6.00 -0.46
CA GLY A 81 -3.74 -6.17 0.44
C GLY A 81 -3.69 -5.18 1.59
N VAL A 82 -4.87 -4.74 2.03
CA VAL A 82 -5.06 -4.02 3.29
C VAL A 82 -5.80 -4.94 4.25
N PHE A 83 -5.22 -5.18 5.42
CA PHE A 83 -5.70 -6.12 6.43
C PHE A 83 -6.03 -5.39 7.72
N SER A 84 -7.02 -5.86 8.47
CA SER A 84 -7.20 -5.42 9.86
C SER A 84 -6.10 -6.00 10.74
N LEU A 85 -5.40 -5.18 11.52
CA LEU A 85 -4.43 -5.68 12.50
C LEU A 85 -5.13 -6.46 13.62
N ALA A 86 -6.34 -6.04 14.00
CA ALA A 86 -7.08 -6.63 15.11
C ALA A 86 -7.62 -8.04 14.78
N THR A 87 -8.03 -8.27 13.53
CA THR A 87 -8.71 -9.52 13.14
C THR A 87 -7.96 -10.34 12.09
N GLY A 88 -6.94 -9.77 11.45
CA GLY A 88 -6.24 -10.37 10.31
C GLY A 88 -7.07 -10.44 9.03
N ALA A 89 -8.31 -9.94 9.02
CA ALA A 89 -9.18 -10.00 7.85
C ALA A 89 -8.67 -9.10 6.72
N LEU A 90 -8.66 -9.62 5.49
CA LEU A 90 -8.36 -8.84 4.29
C LEU A 90 -9.56 -7.93 3.96
N ASN A 91 -9.37 -6.63 4.09
CA ASN A 91 -10.38 -5.61 3.84
C ASN A 91 -10.50 -5.28 2.35
N ARG A 92 -9.36 -4.99 1.71
CA ARG A 92 -9.28 -4.54 0.33
C ARG A 92 -8.03 -5.09 -0.33
N MET A 93 -8.09 -5.21 -1.65
CA MET A 93 -6.99 -5.76 -2.43
C MET A 93 -6.95 -5.09 -3.80
N ALA A 94 -5.76 -4.82 -4.29
CA ALA A 94 -5.52 -4.41 -5.67
C ALA A 94 -4.57 -5.38 -6.34
N ILE A 95 -4.80 -5.59 -7.63
CA ILE A 95 -3.95 -6.40 -8.51
C ILE A 95 -3.40 -5.46 -9.58
N GLY A 96 -2.10 -5.56 -9.84
CA GLY A 96 -1.44 -4.81 -10.90
C GLY A 96 -0.39 -5.66 -11.62
N PRO A 97 0.06 -5.21 -12.80
CA PRO A 97 1.14 -5.87 -13.51
C PRO A 97 2.43 -5.82 -12.70
N TYR A 98 3.22 -6.89 -12.72
CA TYR A 98 4.56 -6.90 -12.12
C TYR A 98 5.51 -5.92 -12.84
N LYS A 99 5.30 -5.66 -14.15
CA LYS A 99 6.16 -4.84 -15.03
C LYS A 99 5.33 -3.85 -15.88
N GLY A 100 5.86 -2.65 -16.14
CA GLY A 100 5.20 -1.63 -16.98
C GLY A 100 5.35 -0.19 -16.49
N LYS A 101 4.56 0.75 -17.04
CA LYS A 101 4.36 2.08 -16.44
C LYS A 101 3.50 1.91 -15.19
N GLN A 102 3.76 2.69 -14.13
CA GLN A 102 3.08 2.58 -12.83
C GLN A 102 3.33 1.23 -12.09
N THR A 103 4.55 0.69 -12.10
CA THR A 103 4.90 -0.57 -11.40
C THR A 103 5.80 -0.42 -10.18
N GLY A 104 5.87 0.79 -9.63
CA GLY A 104 6.32 0.94 -8.25
C GLY A 104 5.50 0.03 -7.36
N GLU A 105 6.14 -0.58 -6.37
CA GLU A 105 5.51 -1.42 -5.34
C GLU A 105 4.29 -0.73 -4.68
N THR A 106 4.31 0.61 -4.68
CA THR A 106 3.26 1.48 -4.15
C THR A 106 2.14 1.82 -5.14
N SER A 107 2.22 1.39 -6.40
CA SER A 107 1.21 1.74 -7.41
C SER A 107 -0.14 1.06 -7.19
N PRO A 108 -0.23 -0.25 -6.88
CA PRO A 108 -1.51 -0.86 -6.52
C PRO A 108 -2.05 -0.32 -5.19
N LEU A 109 -1.17 0.14 -4.27
CA LEU A 109 -1.63 0.79 -3.05
C LEU A 109 -2.40 2.08 -3.34
N ARG A 110 -2.10 2.80 -4.43
CA ARG A 110 -2.84 4.05 -4.75
C ARG A 110 -4.31 3.83 -4.92
N SER A 111 -4.70 2.80 -5.66
CA SER A 111 -6.11 2.55 -5.95
C SER A 111 -6.89 2.21 -4.68
N ILE A 112 -6.23 1.61 -3.67
CA ILE A 112 -6.87 1.21 -2.41
C ILE A 112 -6.64 2.19 -1.26
N LEU A 113 -5.66 3.10 -1.33
CA LEU A 113 -5.45 4.14 -0.31
C LEU A 113 -6.70 5.01 -0.16
N TYR A 114 -7.44 5.23 -1.25
CA TYR A 114 -8.72 5.95 -1.24
C TYR A 114 -9.84 5.24 -0.48
N SER A 115 -9.70 3.94 -0.25
CA SER A 115 -10.68 3.13 0.48
C SER A 115 -10.47 3.13 1.99
N ILE A 116 -9.27 3.50 2.45
CA ILE A 116 -8.96 3.61 3.88
C ILE A 116 -9.70 4.82 4.45
N LEU A 117 -10.39 4.58 5.56
CA LEU A 117 -11.23 5.57 6.22
C LEU A 117 -10.38 6.58 7.00
N ARG A 118 -10.81 7.84 7.00
CA ARG A 118 -10.26 8.90 7.84
C ARG A 118 -10.27 8.47 9.31
N GLY A 119 -9.21 8.80 10.04
CA GLY A 119 -9.03 8.46 11.44
C GLY A 119 -8.40 7.09 11.67
N ARG A 120 -8.20 6.26 10.64
CA ARG A 120 -7.47 4.99 10.77
C ARG A 120 -5.96 5.18 10.74
N ILE A 121 -5.24 4.20 11.27
CA ILE A 121 -3.78 4.10 11.19
C ILE A 121 -3.46 3.08 10.10
N LEU A 122 -2.59 3.46 9.15
CA LEU A 122 -2.04 2.53 8.17
C LEU A 122 -0.63 2.14 8.62
N LEU A 123 -0.44 0.87 8.97
CA LEU A 123 0.85 0.28 9.27
C LEU A 123 1.44 -0.36 8.01
N ALA A 124 2.66 0.01 7.67
CA ALA A 124 3.30 -0.40 6.43
C ALA A 124 4.79 -0.72 6.62
N ASP A 125 5.36 -1.47 5.69
CA ASP A 125 6.79 -1.75 5.69
C ASP A 125 7.62 -0.56 5.14
N ARG A 126 8.92 -0.79 4.96
CA ARG A 126 9.86 0.23 4.49
C ARG A 126 9.65 0.70 3.06
N HIS A 127 9.03 -0.11 2.20
CA HIS A 127 8.79 0.21 0.79
C HIS A 127 7.69 1.27 0.64
N TYR A 128 6.86 1.43 1.66
CA TYR A 128 5.80 2.43 1.73
C TYR A 128 6.23 3.77 2.36
N ALA A 129 7.44 3.88 2.92
CA ALA A 129 7.94 5.08 3.61
C ALA A 129 8.41 6.23 2.67
N SER A 130 7.62 6.51 1.62
CA SER A 130 7.87 7.58 0.65
C SER A 130 7.20 8.90 1.07
N PHE A 131 7.77 10.05 0.64
CA PHE A 131 7.16 11.36 0.86
C PHE A 131 5.71 11.42 0.37
N TRP A 132 5.47 10.92 -0.85
CA TRP A 132 4.14 10.94 -1.45
C TRP A 132 3.11 10.18 -0.61
N LEU A 133 3.43 8.98 -0.12
CA LEU A 133 2.45 8.20 0.63
C LEU A 133 2.18 8.81 2.01
N LEU A 134 3.21 9.35 2.66
CA LEU A 134 3.05 10.10 3.92
C LEU A 134 2.15 11.33 3.71
N ALA A 135 2.40 12.12 2.68
CA ALA A 135 1.60 13.30 2.35
C ALA A 135 0.15 12.94 1.98
N ALA A 136 -0.04 11.88 1.18
CA ALA A 136 -1.37 11.40 0.80
C ALA A 136 -2.15 10.87 2.02
N GLY A 137 -1.48 10.21 2.96
CA GLY A 137 -2.07 9.82 4.24
C GLY A 137 -2.55 11.04 5.03
N GLU A 138 -1.67 12.02 5.23
CA GLU A 138 -1.98 13.26 5.96
C GLU A 138 -3.17 14.02 5.34
N MET A 139 -3.16 14.24 4.02
CA MET A 139 -4.26 14.91 3.31
C MET A 139 -5.60 14.19 3.46
N ARG A 140 -5.58 12.88 3.69
CA ARG A 140 -6.79 12.05 3.90
C ARG A 140 -7.19 11.92 5.37
N GLY A 141 -6.36 12.39 6.29
CA GLY A 141 -6.53 12.18 7.73
C GLY A 141 -6.29 10.73 8.13
N ILE A 142 -5.33 10.07 7.49
CA ILE A 142 -4.87 8.71 7.82
C ILE A 142 -3.45 8.85 8.37
N ASP A 143 -3.19 8.26 9.54
CA ASP A 143 -1.84 8.25 10.10
C ASP A 143 -1.07 7.06 9.53
N LEU A 144 -0.10 7.34 8.67
CA LEU A 144 0.79 6.33 8.13
C LEU A 144 1.97 6.09 9.08
N VAL A 145 2.10 4.86 9.56
CA VAL A 145 3.26 4.38 10.30
C VAL A 145 4.02 3.41 9.41
N ALA A 146 5.26 3.74 9.06
CA ALA A 146 6.08 2.90 8.21
C ALA A 146 7.49 2.77 8.76
N ARG A 147 8.12 1.61 8.54
CA ARG A 147 9.55 1.46 8.84
C ARG A 147 10.34 2.43 7.96
N VAL A 148 11.33 3.13 8.51
CA VAL A 148 12.14 4.05 7.70
C VAL A 148 12.86 3.27 6.58
N HIS A 149 12.83 3.82 5.36
CA HIS A 149 13.55 3.25 4.23
C HIS A 149 15.08 3.25 4.48
N HIS A 150 15.77 2.16 4.20
CA HIS A 150 17.19 1.96 4.52
C HIS A 150 18.15 3.00 3.91
N LEU A 151 17.79 3.57 2.75
CA LEU A 151 18.57 4.64 2.11
C LEU A 151 18.38 6.01 2.79
N ARG A 152 17.41 6.17 3.68
CA ARG A 152 17.19 7.42 4.40
C ARG A 152 18.05 7.40 5.66
N GLN A 153 19.04 8.28 5.68
CA GLN A 153 19.85 8.50 6.88
C GLN A 153 19.03 9.24 7.92
N VAL A 154 18.89 8.64 9.11
CA VAL A 154 18.20 9.25 10.25
C VAL A 154 19.25 9.64 11.28
N ASP A 155 19.36 10.94 11.54
CA ASP A 155 20.17 11.48 12.62
C ASP A 155 19.23 12.14 13.66
N PHE A 156 19.11 11.51 14.83
CA PHE A 156 18.26 11.97 15.94
C PHE A 156 18.74 13.28 16.61
N ARG A 157 19.82 13.88 16.12
CA ARG A 157 20.34 15.17 16.60
C ARG A 157 19.88 16.36 15.73
N ARG A 158 19.25 16.10 14.58
CA ARG A 158 18.93 17.13 13.58
C ARG A 158 17.45 17.54 13.56
N GLY A 159 16.55 16.75 14.13
CA GLY A 159 15.14 17.08 14.26
C GLY A 159 14.80 17.85 15.54
N LEU A 160 13.55 18.31 15.61
CA LEU A 160 12.97 18.87 16.83
C LEU A 160 12.70 17.73 17.82
N LYS A 161 13.46 17.68 18.91
CA LYS A 161 13.32 16.63 19.92
C LYS A 161 11.94 16.65 20.57
N GLN A 162 11.30 15.48 20.62
CA GLN A 162 10.05 15.23 21.34
C GLN A 162 10.28 14.35 22.58
N GLY A 163 11.40 13.62 22.61
CA GLY A 163 11.78 12.74 23.70
C GLY A 163 13.10 12.02 23.42
N HIS A 164 13.43 11.01 24.22
CA HIS A 164 14.57 10.15 23.94
C HIS A 164 14.29 9.33 22.67
N ARG A 165 15.16 9.44 21.66
CA ARG A 165 15.02 8.76 20.35
C ARG A 165 13.69 9.05 19.64
N ASP A 166 13.21 10.27 19.82
CA ASP A 166 11.95 10.74 19.29
C ASP A 166 12.14 12.18 18.80
N GLN A 167 11.91 12.39 17.51
CA GLN A 167 12.07 13.69 16.87
C GLN A 167 11.00 13.94 15.82
N LEU A 168 10.66 15.20 15.65
CA LEU A 168 9.91 15.70 14.50
C LEU A 168 10.88 16.26 13.46
N VAL A 169 10.76 15.82 12.22
CA VAL A 169 11.57 16.32 11.10
C VAL A 169 10.67 16.80 9.97
N VAL A 170 11.19 17.69 9.13
CA VAL A 170 10.50 18.15 7.93
C VAL A 170 10.96 17.31 6.75
N TYR A 171 10.03 16.71 6.03
CA TYR A 171 10.30 16.16 4.71
C TYR A 171 9.86 17.17 3.66
N GLN A 172 10.76 17.44 2.71
CA GLN A 172 10.50 18.33 1.58
C GLN A 172 9.93 17.53 0.42
N LYS A 173 9.00 18.13 -0.31
CA LYS A 173 8.47 17.62 -1.57
C LYS A 173 9.61 17.48 -2.58
N THR A 174 9.81 16.26 -3.08
CA THR A 174 10.83 15.97 -4.08
C THR A 174 10.25 16.13 -5.48
N ALA A 175 11.09 16.41 -6.47
CA ALA A 175 10.71 16.49 -7.87
C ALA A 175 9.73 15.39 -8.31
N THR A 176 8.80 15.76 -9.19
CA THR A 176 7.75 14.86 -9.67
C THR A 176 8.34 13.59 -10.30
N THR A 177 7.53 12.54 -10.25
CA THR A 177 7.89 11.23 -10.79
C THR A 177 7.06 10.98 -12.05
N LYS A 178 7.58 10.19 -12.98
CA LYS A 178 6.95 9.92 -14.28
C LYS A 178 5.54 9.27 -14.21
N TRP A 179 5.13 8.80 -13.04
CA TRP A 179 3.85 8.11 -12.85
C TRP A 179 2.73 9.04 -12.38
N MET A 180 3.04 10.26 -11.91
CA MET A 180 2.10 11.23 -11.35
C MET A 180 1.80 12.31 -12.38
N SER A 181 0.54 12.74 -12.49
CA SER A 181 0.20 13.91 -13.31
C SER A 181 0.70 15.21 -12.65
N GLU A 182 0.96 16.24 -13.44
CA GLU A 182 1.33 17.55 -12.90
C GLU A 182 0.24 18.12 -11.98
N SER A 183 -1.03 17.89 -12.33
CA SER A 183 -2.17 18.33 -11.51
C SER A 183 -2.22 17.63 -10.15
N GLU A 184 -2.00 16.31 -10.11
CA GLU A 184 -1.95 15.55 -8.86
C GLU A 184 -0.75 15.99 -8.01
N TYR A 185 0.43 16.14 -8.63
CA TYR A 185 1.63 16.62 -7.96
C TYR A 185 1.45 18.02 -7.35
N ALA A 186 0.74 18.90 -8.04
CA ALA A 186 0.44 20.24 -7.56
C ALA A 186 -0.44 20.25 -6.29
N THR A 187 -1.25 19.20 -6.07
CA THR A 187 -2.08 19.10 -4.84
C THR A 187 -1.30 18.72 -3.59
N LEU A 188 -0.11 18.12 -3.74
CA LEU A 188 0.69 17.69 -2.60
C LEU A 188 1.28 18.90 -1.87
N PRO A 189 1.36 18.88 -0.53
CA PRO A 189 2.01 19.93 0.23
C PRO A 189 3.50 20.02 -0.11
N GLU A 190 4.08 21.22 -0.03
CA GLU A 190 5.52 21.44 -0.28
C GLU A 190 6.40 20.81 0.80
N HIS A 191 5.87 20.61 1.99
CA HIS A 191 6.53 19.94 3.09
C HIS A 191 5.52 19.23 3.98
N ILE A 192 5.97 18.18 4.66
CA ILE A 192 5.20 17.48 5.70
C ILE A 192 6.08 17.29 6.93
N PHE A 193 5.45 17.22 8.10
CA PHE A 193 6.13 16.87 9.34
C PHE A 193 6.05 15.36 9.56
N VAL A 194 7.20 14.74 9.82
CA VAL A 194 7.30 13.30 10.06
C VAL A 194 7.95 13.08 11.40
N ARG A 195 7.30 12.28 12.25
CA ARG A 195 7.87 11.85 13.51
C ARG A 195 8.76 10.63 13.27
N HIS A 196 10.01 10.68 13.68
CA HIS A 196 10.90 9.53 13.74
C HIS A 196 10.93 9.01 15.16
N LEU A 197 10.71 7.71 15.30
CA LEU A 197 10.83 6.97 16.54
C LEU A 197 11.85 5.85 16.32
N LEU A 198 12.86 5.77 17.17
CA LEU A 198 13.69 4.56 17.22
C LEU A 198 13.02 3.58 18.17
N SER A 199 12.59 2.43 17.65
CA SER A 199 12.22 1.32 18.52
C SER A 199 13.45 0.90 19.32
N SER A 200 13.29 0.69 20.61
CA SER A 200 14.28 -0.07 21.38
C SER A 200 14.31 -1.48 20.80
N ASP A 201 15.43 -1.90 20.22
CA ASP A 201 15.63 -3.32 19.93
C ASP A 201 15.66 -4.05 21.28
N ASN A 202 14.87 -5.13 21.37
CA ASN A 202 15.07 -6.20 22.34
C ASN A 202 15.93 -7.27 21.65
#